data_AF-A0A533RMS1-F1
#
_entry.id   AF-A0A533RMS1-F1
#
_cell.length_a   1.000
_cell.length_b   1.000
_cell.length_c   1.000
_cell.angle_alpha   90.00
_cell.angle_beta   90.00
_cell.angle_gamma   90.00
#
_symmetry.space_group_name_H-M   'P 1'
#
loop_
_entity.id
_entity.type
_entity.pdbx_description
1 polymer ?
#
loop_
_entity_poly.entity_id
_entity_poly.type
_entity_poly.pdbx_seq_one_letter_code
_entity_poly.pdbx_strand_id
1 'polypeptide(L)'
;MIWPGWNPCSCAAAATASISCSEQLEKSGTFARNASCAIAALFQERSTVGAPLADPQRCRGVHCSADERHDVTDATDERALFMHNRRGLGCRLGGTMALFLSLYLGHLMADYALQPGALVRAKRESLQGLLLHVGLIGAATALVLWNDVVVQWPLVVMAMGAHFVIEKLTIAARIGTPTRGLFVFLFDQSLHVLSIGLLVWIAGAWTVGGDARLFWMTVSEPTLMAVDGLVTVTLLGSILVFEAAGAFVGDPSHDTTILEWDLPRVLGMAERGVALALAIYAPAAFPGATVALVAAIGLVMPFVPRFAYTATRKDSRERERLLVEGATGLALCVLAYSAYVMVVTVSGA
;
A
#
# COMPACT_ATOMS: atom_id res chain seq x y z
N MET A 1 3.18 -62.86 21.63
CA MET A 1 4.01 -62.65 20.42
C MET A 1 4.66 -61.29 20.57
N ILE A 2 5.93 -61.32 20.96
CA ILE A 2 6.81 -60.16 21.19
C ILE A 2 7.76 -60.17 20.00
N TRP A 3 8.03 -59.01 19.40
CA TRP A 3 9.32 -58.52 18.88
C TRP A 3 9.12 -57.15 18.16
N PRO A 4 10.17 -56.33 17.95
CA PRO A 4 10.26 -54.97 18.48
C PRO A 4 10.53 -53.92 17.39
N GLY A 5 10.62 -52.65 17.82
CA GLY A 5 11.53 -51.57 17.37
C GLY A 5 11.72 -51.30 15.87
N TRP A 6 11.83 -50.02 15.51
CA TRP A 6 12.87 -49.47 14.61
C TRP A 6 12.65 -47.95 14.50
N ASN A 7 13.62 -47.19 15.01
CA ASN A 7 14.00 -45.90 14.43
C ASN A 7 15.10 -46.21 13.40
N PRO A 8 15.20 -45.45 12.31
CA PRO A 8 16.29 -44.47 12.31
C PRO A 8 15.96 -43.13 11.63
N CYS A 9 16.69 -42.12 12.11
CA CYS A 9 16.95 -40.85 11.48
C CYS A 9 17.30 -40.99 9.98
N SER A 10 16.82 -40.05 9.18
CA SER A 10 17.37 -39.79 7.85
C SER A 10 17.62 -38.30 7.70
N CYS A 11 18.90 -37.91 7.78
CA CYS A 11 19.40 -36.65 7.25
C CYS A 11 19.42 -36.75 5.73
N ALA A 12 18.55 -36.02 5.04
CA ALA A 12 18.65 -35.83 3.60
C ALA A 12 19.43 -34.54 3.32
N ALA A 13 20.60 -34.69 2.72
CA ALA A 13 21.41 -33.62 2.18
C ALA A 13 20.67 -32.96 0.99
N ALA A 14 20.47 -31.65 1.05
CA ALA A 14 20.00 -30.88 -0.10
C ALA A 14 21.19 -30.63 -1.05
N ALA A 15 21.14 -31.27 -2.21
CA ALA A 15 22.02 -30.97 -3.34
C ALA A 15 21.55 -29.67 -4.01
N THR A 16 22.40 -28.64 -3.97
CA THR A 16 22.22 -27.39 -4.72
C THR A 16 22.59 -27.64 -6.18
N ALA A 17 21.58 -27.70 -7.05
CA ALA A 17 21.79 -27.65 -8.50
C ALA A 17 21.84 -26.17 -8.94
N SER A 18 23.03 -25.69 -9.27
CA SER A 18 23.22 -24.42 -9.98
C SER A 18 22.85 -24.61 -11.46
N ILE A 19 21.75 -24.04 -11.90
CA ILE A 19 21.44 -23.92 -13.33
C ILE A 19 22.00 -22.58 -13.82
N SER A 20 22.93 -22.69 -14.78
CA SER A 20 23.56 -21.59 -15.49
C SER A 20 22.50 -20.76 -16.23
N CYS A 21 22.36 -19.50 -15.85
CA CYS A 21 21.57 -18.51 -16.57
C CYS A 21 22.50 -17.83 -17.58
N SER A 22 22.74 -18.48 -18.73
CA SER A 22 23.62 -17.93 -19.76
C SER A 22 23.23 -18.36 -21.16
N GLU A 23 21.95 -18.28 -21.55
CA GLU A 23 21.57 -18.37 -22.97
C GLU A 23 20.12 -17.96 -23.24
N GLN A 24 19.74 -16.70 -22.95
CA GLN A 24 18.54 -16.08 -23.55
C GLN A 24 18.48 -14.56 -23.35
N LEU A 25 19.59 -13.85 -23.59
CA LEU A 25 19.68 -12.39 -23.43
C LEU A 25 20.20 -11.69 -24.69
N GLU A 26 19.44 -11.84 -25.78
CA GLU A 26 19.59 -10.98 -26.95
C GLU A 26 18.19 -10.53 -27.38
N LYS A 27 17.81 -9.29 -26.99
CA LYS A 27 16.65 -8.46 -27.42
C LYS A 27 15.80 -7.95 -26.25
N SER A 28 16.27 -6.91 -25.55
CA SER A 28 15.41 -5.83 -25.02
C SER A 28 16.24 -4.75 -24.30
N GLY A 29 15.82 -3.49 -24.47
CA GLY A 29 16.62 -2.28 -24.26
C GLY A 29 17.01 -1.95 -22.83
N THR A 30 17.94 -1.02 -22.72
CA THR A 30 18.87 -0.80 -21.60
C THR A 30 18.39 0.18 -20.51
N PHE A 31 17.10 0.53 -20.45
CA PHE A 31 16.64 1.55 -19.50
C PHE A 31 16.11 1.00 -18.16
N ALA A 32 15.54 -0.22 -18.14
CA ALA A 32 14.99 -0.82 -16.91
C ALA A 32 16.05 -1.43 -15.96
N ARG A 33 17.30 -1.61 -16.42
CA ARG A 33 18.33 -2.37 -15.69
C ARG A 33 19.01 -1.60 -14.56
N ASN A 34 19.06 -0.28 -14.63
CA ASN A 34 19.80 0.51 -13.64
C ASN A 34 19.01 0.76 -12.35
N ALA A 35 17.67 0.69 -12.39
CA ALA A 35 16.84 0.89 -11.20
C ALA A 35 16.78 -0.37 -10.29
N SER A 36 16.72 -1.57 -10.87
CA SER A 36 16.63 -2.81 -10.08
C SER A 36 17.95 -3.20 -9.41
N CYS A 37 19.11 -2.91 -10.02
CA CYS A 37 20.41 -3.18 -9.40
C CYS A 37 20.74 -2.21 -8.25
N ALA A 38 20.32 -0.95 -8.33
CA ALA A 38 20.54 0.02 -7.26
C ALA A 38 19.74 -0.31 -5.99
N ILE A 39 18.52 -0.85 -6.14
CA ILE A 39 17.67 -1.25 -5.01
C ILE A 39 18.16 -2.56 -4.37
N ALA A 40 18.65 -3.52 -5.16
CA ALA A 40 19.23 -4.76 -4.63
C ALA A 40 20.57 -4.54 -3.90
N ALA A 41 21.41 -3.63 -4.39
CA ALA A 41 22.69 -3.30 -3.75
C ALA A 41 22.52 -2.59 -2.39
N LEU A 42 21.43 -1.84 -2.18
CA LEU A 42 21.14 -1.20 -0.90
C LEU A 42 20.64 -2.17 0.19
N PHE A 43 20.25 -3.40 -0.16
CA PHE A 43 19.70 -4.38 0.79
C PHE A 43 20.68 -5.49 1.19
N GLN A 44 21.80 -5.65 0.49
CA GLN A 44 22.69 -6.80 0.70
C GLN A 44 23.87 -6.53 1.66
N GLU A 45 24.06 -5.29 2.11
CA GLU A 45 25.23 -4.89 2.91
C GLU A 45 25.06 -5.02 4.45
N ARG A 46 24.00 -5.69 4.94
CA ARG A 46 23.73 -5.76 6.41
C ARG A 46 23.61 -7.14 7.04
N SER A 47 24.00 -8.21 6.36
CA SER A 47 23.78 -9.58 6.87
C SER A 47 25.06 -10.39 7.05
N THR A 48 26.01 -9.92 7.88
CA THR A 48 27.12 -10.78 8.37
C THR A 48 27.63 -10.38 9.75
N VAL A 49 26.82 -10.49 10.82
CA VAL A 49 27.36 -10.80 12.16
C VAL A 49 26.35 -11.64 12.94
N GLY A 50 26.62 -12.93 13.07
CA GLY A 50 25.90 -13.82 13.97
C GLY A 50 26.25 -13.55 15.43
N ALA A 51 25.25 -13.25 16.24
CA ALA A 51 25.33 -13.32 17.69
C ALA A 51 24.23 -14.26 18.19
N PRO A 52 24.49 -15.10 19.20
CA PRO A 52 23.55 -16.11 19.67
C PRO A 52 22.31 -15.47 20.32
N LEU A 53 21.13 -16.00 19.95
CA LEU A 53 19.83 -15.59 20.48
C LEU A 53 19.70 -16.00 21.96
N ALA A 54 19.42 -15.02 22.81
CA ALA A 54 19.04 -15.23 24.20
C ALA A 54 17.56 -15.64 24.32
N ASP A 55 17.31 -16.55 25.24
CA ASP A 55 16.04 -17.19 25.59
C ASP A 55 14.89 -16.20 25.91
N PRO A 56 13.70 -16.27 25.25
CA PRO A 56 12.62 -15.31 25.45
C PRO A 56 11.73 -15.53 26.68
N GLN A 57 11.93 -16.56 27.51
CA GLN A 57 10.93 -16.90 28.55
C GLN A 57 11.00 -16.17 29.90
N ARG A 58 11.83 -15.13 30.09
CA ARG A 58 12.06 -14.56 31.45
C ARG A 58 11.62 -13.12 31.74
N CYS A 59 10.77 -12.51 30.91
CA CYS A 59 10.27 -11.14 31.14
C CYS A 59 8.77 -11.09 31.45
N ARG A 60 8.35 -11.63 32.60
CA ARG A 60 7.10 -11.24 33.26
C ARG A 60 7.39 -10.91 34.72
N GLY A 61 7.20 -9.65 35.08
CA GLY A 61 7.26 -9.17 36.45
C GLY A 61 8.50 -8.33 36.76
N VAL A 62 8.58 -7.13 36.21
CA VAL A 62 9.37 -6.06 36.83
C VAL A 62 8.38 -4.97 37.22
N HIS A 63 7.97 -5.01 38.49
CA HIS A 63 7.43 -3.84 39.16
C HIS A 63 8.55 -2.80 39.21
N CYS A 64 8.37 -1.64 38.59
CA CYS A 64 9.24 -0.49 38.79
C CYS A 64 9.02 0.03 40.22
N SER A 65 9.77 -0.53 41.18
CA SER A 65 9.95 0.09 42.49
C SER A 65 10.85 1.30 42.32
N ALA A 66 10.33 2.47 42.65
CA ALA A 66 11.08 3.72 42.67
C ALA A 66 11.90 3.82 43.96
N ASP A 67 13.00 3.07 44.06
CA ASP A 67 14.05 3.42 45.03
C ASP A 67 15.32 2.62 44.74
N GLU A 68 16.33 3.26 44.16
CA GLU A 68 17.76 3.01 44.42
C GLU A 68 18.59 3.97 43.55
N ARG A 69 19.03 5.07 44.17
CA ARG A 69 20.15 5.88 43.69
C ARG A 69 21.44 5.13 44.01
N HIS A 70 21.94 4.34 43.05
CA HIS A 70 23.32 3.87 43.07
C HIS A 70 24.16 4.70 42.09
N ASP A 71 25.14 5.42 42.66
CA ASP A 71 26.26 6.02 41.95
C ASP A 71 27.05 4.91 41.26
N VAL A 72 26.84 4.77 39.94
CA VAL A 72 27.67 3.93 39.07
C VAL A 72 28.61 4.85 38.31
N THR A 73 29.77 5.11 38.90
CA THR A 73 30.95 5.63 38.21
C THR A 73 31.76 4.44 37.70
N ASP A 74 31.37 3.85 36.57
CA ASP A 74 32.27 2.95 35.85
C ASP A 74 32.13 3.12 34.33
N ALA A 75 33.27 3.44 33.71
CA ALA A 75 33.38 4.04 32.38
C ALA A 75 33.66 2.99 31.30
N THR A 76 33.04 1.82 31.34
CA THR A 76 33.35 0.73 30.40
C THR A 76 32.16 0.07 29.70
N ASP A 77 30.93 0.60 29.84
CA ASP A 77 29.75 -0.05 29.23
C ASP A 77 29.21 0.65 27.97
N GLU A 78 30.06 0.83 26.95
CA GLU A 78 29.63 1.25 25.61
C GLU A 78 28.63 0.25 24.98
N ARG A 79 28.60 -1.00 25.44
CA ARG A 79 27.65 -2.02 25.00
C ARG A 79 26.24 -1.78 25.54
N ALA A 80 26.07 -1.34 26.78
CA ALA A 80 24.77 -0.93 27.31
C ALA A 80 24.20 0.29 26.56
N LEU A 81 25.05 1.26 26.19
CA LEU A 81 24.62 2.43 25.42
C LEU A 81 24.13 2.05 24.00
N PHE A 82 24.79 1.07 23.37
CA PHE A 82 24.41 0.59 22.03
C PHE A 82 23.11 -0.23 22.04
N MET A 83 22.84 -1.00 23.09
CA MET A 83 21.57 -1.74 23.23
C MET A 83 20.39 -0.83 23.54
N HIS A 84 20.59 0.28 24.25
CA HIS A 84 19.51 1.21 24.53
C HIS A 84 19.03 1.97 23.29
N ASN A 85 19.94 2.21 22.32
CA ASN A 85 19.62 2.89 21.06
C ASN A 85 18.78 2.02 20.09
N ARG A 86 18.95 0.69 20.09
CA ARG A 86 18.17 -0.20 19.20
C ARG A 86 16.67 -0.26 19.53
N ARG A 87 16.30 -0.11 20.81
CA ARG A 87 14.88 -0.13 21.23
C ARG A 87 14.14 1.14 20.80
N GLY A 88 14.84 2.27 20.63
CA GLY A 88 14.25 3.53 20.15
C GLY A 88 13.90 3.53 18.66
N LEU A 89 14.63 2.76 17.83
CA LEU A 89 14.40 2.73 16.39
C LEU A 89 13.07 2.04 16.02
N GLY A 90 12.73 0.94 16.71
CA GLY A 90 11.49 0.19 16.44
C GLY A 90 10.22 0.99 16.73
N CYS A 91 10.16 1.68 17.87
CA CYS A 91 9.04 2.57 18.22
C CYS A 91 8.91 3.77 17.28
N ARG A 92 10.02 4.26 16.69
CA ARG A 92 9.95 5.35 15.69
C ARG A 92 9.42 4.87 14.35
N LEU A 93 9.77 3.67 13.90
CA LEU A 93 9.36 3.15 12.59
C LEU A 93 7.85 2.86 12.51
N GLY A 94 7.24 2.28 13.55
CA GLY A 94 5.78 2.03 13.56
C GLY A 94 4.96 3.33 13.38
N GLY A 95 5.33 4.38 14.11
CA GLY A 95 4.71 5.69 13.97
C GLY A 95 4.79 6.28 12.56
N THR A 96 5.87 6.01 11.80
CA THR A 96 5.99 6.51 10.42
C THR A 96 5.04 5.82 9.45
N MET A 97 4.82 4.52 9.58
CA MET A 97 3.89 3.78 8.73
C MET A 97 2.45 4.20 9.00
N ALA A 98 2.07 4.29 10.28
CA ALA A 98 0.74 4.75 10.69
C ALA A 98 0.42 6.15 10.14
N LEU A 99 1.38 7.07 10.20
CA LEU A 99 1.23 8.42 9.65
C LEU A 99 1.11 8.41 8.12
N PHE A 100 1.93 7.62 7.42
CA PHE A 100 1.84 7.47 5.97
C PHE A 100 0.44 7.02 5.54
N LEU A 101 -0.07 5.95 6.14
CA LEU A 101 -1.39 5.41 5.83
C LEU A 101 -2.49 6.43 6.15
N SER A 102 -2.39 7.14 7.28
CA SER A 102 -3.37 8.17 7.65
C SER A 102 -3.42 9.34 6.65
N LEU A 103 -2.26 9.82 6.19
CA LEU A 103 -2.18 10.86 5.17
C LEU A 103 -2.67 10.36 3.80
N TYR A 104 -2.33 9.11 3.46
CA TYR A 104 -2.77 8.46 2.23
C TYR A 104 -4.29 8.30 2.19
N LEU A 105 -4.91 7.82 3.28
CA LEU A 105 -6.35 7.72 3.41
C LEU A 105 -7.05 9.08 3.25
N GLY A 106 -6.55 10.11 3.93
CA GLY A 106 -7.10 11.47 3.82
C GLY A 106 -7.08 11.98 2.38
N HIS A 107 -5.96 11.76 1.67
CA HIS A 107 -5.82 12.09 0.25
C HIS A 107 -6.82 11.30 -0.62
N LEU A 108 -6.89 9.97 -0.48
CA LEU A 108 -7.80 9.13 -1.26
C LEU A 108 -9.26 9.54 -1.08
N MET A 109 -9.67 9.83 0.16
CA MET A 109 -11.02 10.26 0.47
C MET A 109 -11.36 11.58 -0.24
N ALA A 110 -10.46 12.57 -0.20
CA ALA A 110 -10.71 13.85 -0.83
C ALA A 110 -10.67 13.79 -2.37
N ASP A 111 -9.71 13.07 -2.96
CA ASP A 111 -9.55 13.01 -4.42
C ASP A 111 -10.58 12.12 -5.12
N TYR A 112 -11.09 11.07 -4.45
CA TYR A 112 -12.00 10.12 -5.10
C TYR A 112 -13.40 10.09 -4.53
N ALA A 113 -13.55 10.15 -3.21
CA ALA A 113 -14.88 10.07 -2.59
C ALA A 113 -15.59 11.43 -2.60
N LEU A 114 -14.85 12.51 -2.29
CA LEU A 114 -15.39 13.86 -2.10
C LEU A 114 -15.24 14.77 -3.32
N GLN A 115 -14.69 14.25 -4.43
CA GLN A 115 -14.48 15.01 -5.66
C GLN A 115 -15.55 14.67 -6.71
N PRO A 116 -16.74 15.30 -6.65
CA PRO A 116 -17.74 15.11 -7.69
C PRO A 116 -17.22 15.65 -9.02
N GLY A 117 -17.81 15.14 -10.09
CA GLY A 117 -17.47 15.53 -11.45
C GLY A 117 -17.44 17.04 -11.72
N ALA A 118 -18.40 17.78 -11.16
CA ALA A 118 -18.45 19.23 -11.26
C ALA A 118 -17.20 19.91 -10.66
N LEU A 119 -16.66 19.38 -9.56
CA LEU A 119 -15.44 19.90 -8.95
C LEU A 119 -14.21 19.62 -9.81
N VAL A 120 -14.16 18.47 -10.48
CA VAL A 120 -13.09 18.14 -11.45
C VAL A 120 -13.04 19.15 -12.59
N ARG A 121 -14.19 19.58 -13.12
CA ARG A 121 -14.26 20.68 -14.11
C ARG A 121 -13.82 22.00 -13.51
N ALA A 122 -14.42 22.39 -12.39
CA ALA A 122 -14.18 23.68 -11.76
C ALA A 122 -12.69 23.91 -11.41
N LYS A 123 -11.98 22.87 -10.94
CA LYS A 123 -10.54 22.98 -10.62
C LYS A 123 -9.64 23.15 -11.84
N ARG A 124 -10.07 22.66 -13.01
CA ARG A 124 -9.34 22.82 -14.27
C ARG A 124 -9.58 24.20 -14.90
N GLU A 125 -10.77 24.75 -14.72
CA GLU A 125 -11.19 26.01 -15.36
C GLU A 125 -10.91 27.25 -14.51
N SER A 126 -10.78 27.10 -13.19
CA SER A 126 -10.68 28.24 -12.27
C SER A 126 -9.77 27.98 -11.07
N LEU A 127 -9.11 29.05 -10.60
CA LEU A 127 -8.35 29.01 -9.34
C LEU A 127 -9.26 28.75 -8.13
N GLN A 128 -10.51 29.24 -8.15
CA GLN A 128 -11.46 29.02 -7.06
C GLN A 128 -11.83 27.54 -6.90
N GLY A 129 -12.12 26.85 -8.00
CA GLY A 129 -12.39 25.40 -7.98
C GLY A 129 -11.18 24.61 -7.49
N LEU A 130 -9.97 25.04 -7.85
CA LEU A 130 -8.73 24.44 -7.37
C LEU A 130 -8.54 24.64 -5.86
N LEU A 131 -8.75 25.87 -5.36
CA LEU A 131 -8.66 26.17 -3.93
C LEU A 131 -9.72 25.41 -3.12
N LEU A 132 -10.94 25.27 -3.65
CA LEU A 132 -11.98 24.45 -3.03
C LEU A 132 -11.56 22.98 -2.93
N HIS A 133 -10.99 22.42 -4.01
CA HIS A 133 -10.46 21.05 -4.01
C HIS A 133 -9.35 20.86 -2.96
N VAL A 134 -8.38 21.77 -2.91
CA VAL A 134 -7.29 21.73 -1.91
C VAL A 134 -7.84 21.90 -0.49
N GLY A 135 -8.89 22.70 -0.30
CA GLY A 135 -9.60 22.81 0.96
C GLY A 135 -10.22 21.49 1.41
N LEU A 136 -10.82 20.71 0.49
CA LEU A 136 -11.35 19.38 0.78
C LEU A 136 -10.25 18.39 1.17
N ILE A 137 -9.08 18.45 0.51
CA ILE A 137 -7.90 17.66 0.91
C ILE A 137 -7.51 17.99 2.35
N GLY A 138 -7.36 19.28 2.68
CA GLY A 138 -7.06 19.72 4.04
C GLY A 138 -8.08 19.24 5.07
N ALA A 139 -9.38 19.36 4.76
CA ALA A 139 -10.45 18.92 5.63
C ALA A 139 -10.48 17.40 5.83
N ALA A 140 -10.32 16.61 4.77
CA ALA A 140 -10.28 15.16 4.85
C ALA A 140 -9.05 14.67 5.63
N THR A 141 -7.87 15.23 5.36
CA THR A 141 -6.63 14.89 6.09
C THR A 141 -6.74 15.30 7.57
N ALA A 142 -7.26 16.48 7.88
CA ALA A 142 -7.49 16.91 9.25
C ALA A 142 -8.49 16.01 9.99
N LEU A 143 -9.52 15.53 9.29
CA LEU A 143 -10.51 14.62 9.85
C LEU A 143 -9.93 13.24 10.15
N VAL A 144 -9.10 12.68 9.26
CA VAL A 144 -8.40 11.40 9.53
C VAL A 144 -7.46 11.55 10.73
N LEU A 145 -6.74 12.68 10.81
CA LEU A 145 -5.82 13.02 11.90
C LEU A 145 -6.49 13.67 13.11
N TRP A 146 -7.83 13.58 13.26
CA TRP A 146 -8.58 14.42 14.21
C TRP A 146 -8.01 14.46 15.63
N ASN A 147 -7.61 13.30 16.17
CA ASN A 147 -7.05 13.20 17.52
C ASN A 147 -5.70 13.91 17.70
N ASP A 148 -4.92 14.02 16.62
CA ASP A 148 -3.56 14.55 16.65
C ASP A 148 -3.45 15.88 15.87
N VAL A 149 -4.57 16.39 15.34
CA VAL A 149 -4.59 17.56 14.44
C VAL A 149 -3.99 18.81 15.08
N VAL A 150 -4.13 18.98 16.41
CA VAL A 150 -3.54 20.12 17.14
C VAL A 150 -2.02 20.13 17.06
N VAL A 151 -1.40 18.96 16.98
CA VAL A 151 0.06 18.81 16.84
C VAL A 151 0.45 18.71 15.36
N GLN A 152 -0.38 18.04 14.56
CA GLN A 152 -0.11 17.68 13.16
C GLN A 152 -0.65 18.69 12.14
N TRP A 153 -1.27 19.81 12.55
CA TRP A 153 -1.78 20.81 11.61
C TRP A 153 -0.72 21.35 10.62
N PRO A 154 0.59 21.46 10.94
CA PRO A 154 1.57 21.86 9.95
C PRO A 154 1.66 20.85 8.80
N LEU A 155 1.51 19.54 9.07
CA LEU A 155 1.46 18.52 8.02
C LEU A 155 0.21 18.66 7.15
N VAL A 156 -0.94 19.00 7.74
CA VAL A 156 -2.17 19.26 6.96
C VAL A 156 -1.93 20.43 5.99
N VAL A 157 -1.36 21.53 6.47
CA VAL A 157 -1.05 22.70 5.62
C VAL A 157 -0.01 22.36 4.54
N MET A 158 1.03 21.60 4.87
CA MET A 158 2.03 21.15 3.89
C MET A 158 1.43 20.18 2.86
N ALA A 159 0.53 19.29 3.27
CA ALA A 159 -0.20 18.40 2.36
C ALA A 159 -1.08 19.20 1.39
N MET A 160 -1.80 20.21 1.87
CA MET A 160 -2.56 21.13 1.01
C MET A 160 -1.65 21.85 0.00
N GLY A 161 -0.50 22.36 0.46
CA GLY A 161 0.47 23.03 -0.41
C GLY A 161 1.05 22.10 -1.48
N ALA A 162 1.47 20.89 -1.08
CA ALA A 162 1.96 19.87 -2.01
C ALA A 162 0.89 19.50 -3.04
N HIS A 163 -0.36 19.29 -2.60
CA HIS A 163 -1.49 18.96 -3.48
C HIS A 163 -1.75 20.07 -4.50
N PHE A 164 -1.73 21.34 -4.06
CA PHE A 164 -1.90 22.48 -4.95
C PHE A 164 -0.82 22.52 -6.04
N VAL A 165 0.45 22.29 -5.67
CA VAL A 165 1.58 22.28 -6.62
C VAL A 165 1.43 21.12 -7.62
N ILE A 166 1.14 19.92 -7.14
CA ILE A 166 0.98 18.73 -7.99
C ILE A 166 -0.15 18.97 -9.00
N GLU A 167 -1.32 19.41 -8.55
CA GLU A 167 -2.46 19.64 -9.43
C GLU A 167 -2.17 20.73 -10.48
N LYS A 168 -1.43 21.80 -10.13
CA LYS A 168 -0.97 22.79 -11.12
C LYS A 168 -0.05 22.17 -12.17
N LEU A 169 0.91 21.33 -11.75
CA LEU A 169 1.81 20.64 -12.66
C LEU A 169 1.06 19.67 -13.57
N THR A 170 0.10 18.91 -13.05
CA THR A 170 -0.63 17.92 -13.84
C THR A 170 -1.67 18.56 -14.76
N ILE A 171 -2.31 19.68 -14.37
CA ILE A 171 -3.11 20.50 -15.28
C ILE A 171 -2.24 21.04 -16.42
N ALA A 172 -1.06 21.58 -16.12
CA ALA A 172 -0.15 22.10 -17.14
C ALA A 172 0.33 21.00 -18.11
N ALA A 173 0.65 19.81 -17.58
CA ALA A 173 1.04 18.65 -18.38
C ALA A 173 -0.06 18.22 -19.37
N ARG A 174 -1.35 18.32 -18.97
CA ARG A 174 -2.49 17.95 -19.83
C ARG A 174 -2.69 18.90 -21.02
N ILE A 175 -2.31 20.18 -20.90
CA ILE A 175 -2.57 21.21 -21.91
C ILE A 175 -1.69 21.03 -23.18
N GLY A 176 -0.61 20.25 -23.10
CA GLY A 176 0.39 20.16 -24.19
C GLY A 176 0.56 18.79 -24.83
N THR A 177 -0.10 17.74 -24.33
CA THR A 177 0.18 16.38 -24.78
C THR A 177 -1.10 15.61 -25.09
N PRO A 178 -1.27 15.07 -26.31
CA PRO A 178 -2.29 14.06 -26.61
C PRO A 178 -1.94 12.70 -25.97
N THR A 179 -1.10 12.68 -24.93
CA THR A 179 -0.66 11.47 -24.26
C THR A 179 -1.86 10.77 -23.62
N ARG A 180 -1.78 9.45 -23.67
CA ARG A 180 -2.79 8.50 -23.20
C ARG A 180 -3.14 8.81 -21.74
N GLY A 181 -4.42 9.07 -21.44
CA GLY A 181 -4.90 9.50 -20.11
C GLY A 181 -4.35 8.66 -18.96
N LEU A 182 -4.19 7.36 -19.17
CA LEU A 182 -3.54 6.42 -18.25
C LEU A 182 -2.15 6.86 -17.78
N PHE A 183 -1.27 7.34 -18.67
CA PHE A 183 0.07 7.77 -18.28
C PHE A 183 0.03 9.00 -17.37
N VAL A 184 -0.77 10.01 -17.76
CA VAL A 184 -0.93 11.24 -16.96
C VAL A 184 -1.53 10.92 -15.61
N PHE A 185 -2.50 10.00 -15.55
CA PHE A 185 -3.08 9.51 -14.31
C PHE A 185 -2.04 8.82 -13.42
N LEU A 186 -1.27 7.87 -13.94
CA LEU A 186 -0.23 7.18 -13.16
C LEU A 186 0.87 8.13 -12.67
N PHE A 187 1.24 9.12 -13.49
CA PHE A 187 2.19 10.15 -13.11
C PHE A 187 1.67 11.03 -11.95
N ASP A 188 0.42 11.50 -12.06
CA ASP A 188 -0.28 12.27 -11.03
C ASP A 188 -0.32 11.52 -9.69
N GLN A 189 -0.72 10.25 -9.72
CA GLN A 189 -0.77 9.39 -8.53
C GLN A 189 0.61 9.11 -7.92
N SER A 190 1.63 8.97 -8.77
CA SER A 190 3.00 8.81 -8.30
C SER A 190 3.49 10.06 -7.57
N LEU A 191 3.19 11.26 -8.08
CA LEU A 191 3.55 12.51 -7.42
C LEU A 191 2.87 12.64 -6.05
N HIS A 192 1.59 12.27 -5.94
CA HIS A 192 0.89 12.29 -4.66
C HIS A 192 1.51 11.35 -3.63
N VAL A 193 1.74 10.08 -3.98
CA VAL A 193 2.37 9.10 -3.08
C VAL A 193 3.78 9.54 -2.67
N LEU A 194 4.59 10.04 -3.61
CA LEU A 194 5.93 10.56 -3.31
C LEU A 194 5.88 11.77 -2.38
N SER A 195 4.91 12.68 -2.57
CA SER A 195 4.75 13.84 -1.69
C SER A 195 4.35 13.43 -0.27
N ILE A 196 3.46 12.45 -0.11
CA ILE A 196 3.08 11.92 1.20
C ILE A 196 4.29 11.28 1.88
N GLY A 197 5.06 10.46 1.15
CA GLY A 197 6.31 9.88 1.66
C GLY A 197 7.32 10.95 2.12
N LEU A 198 7.46 12.02 1.35
CA LEU A 198 8.30 13.16 1.73
C LEU A 198 7.79 13.86 3.00
N LEU A 199 6.49 14.08 3.11
CA LEU A 199 5.90 14.68 4.31
C LEU A 199 6.09 13.82 5.55
N VAL A 200 5.95 12.50 5.42
CA VAL A 200 6.23 11.55 6.51
C VAL A 200 7.71 11.58 6.89
N TRP A 201 8.62 11.66 5.91
CA TRP A 201 10.06 11.78 6.17
C TRP A 201 10.40 13.08 6.92
N ILE A 202 9.82 14.22 6.51
CA ILE A 202 9.95 15.50 7.23
C ILE A 202 9.34 15.39 8.63
N ALA A 203 8.14 14.81 8.75
CA ALA A 203 7.45 14.63 10.01
C ALA A 203 8.20 13.74 10.99
N GLY A 204 8.86 12.66 10.52
CA GLY A 204 9.62 11.73 11.34
C GLY A 204 10.81 12.39 12.05
N ALA A 205 11.23 13.58 11.62
CA ALA A 205 12.16 14.42 12.37
C ALA A 205 11.54 15.05 13.62
N TRP A 206 10.20 15.14 13.69
CA TRP A 206 9.43 15.92 14.65
C TRP A 206 8.39 15.11 15.44
N THR A 207 7.97 13.93 14.98
CA THR A 207 6.85 13.18 15.59
C THR A 207 7.28 12.16 16.64
N VAL A 208 6.53 12.15 17.74
CA VAL A 208 6.62 11.21 18.87
C VAL A 208 5.73 10.01 18.56
N GLY A 209 6.25 8.79 18.73
CA GLY A 209 5.54 7.56 18.41
C GLY A 209 4.18 7.45 19.11
N GLY A 210 3.16 7.05 18.36
CA GLY A 210 1.80 6.81 18.86
C GLY A 210 1.11 5.75 18.01
N ASP A 211 0.10 5.11 18.58
CA ASP A 211 -0.69 4.10 17.88
C ASP A 211 -1.41 4.70 16.66
N ALA A 212 -1.63 3.90 15.62
CA ALA A 212 -2.43 4.30 14.48
C ALA A 212 -3.87 4.67 14.94
N ARG A 213 -4.36 5.81 14.48
CA ARG A 213 -5.70 6.32 14.83
C ARG A 213 -6.46 6.64 13.56
N LEU A 214 -7.73 6.24 13.53
CA LEU A 214 -8.67 6.58 12.49
C LEU A 214 -9.82 7.36 13.13
N PHE A 215 -9.90 8.65 12.86
CA PHE A 215 -10.79 9.58 13.55
C PHE A 215 -10.50 9.58 15.07
N TRP A 216 -11.44 9.08 15.88
CA TRP A 216 -11.30 8.94 17.33
C TRP A 216 -10.92 7.52 17.79
N MET A 217 -10.83 6.56 16.88
CA MET A 217 -10.61 5.15 17.21
C MET A 217 -9.13 4.77 17.06
N THR A 218 -8.55 4.14 18.08
CA THR A 218 -7.26 3.45 17.94
C THR A 218 -7.47 2.21 17.09
N VAL A 219 -6.69 2.08 16.03
CA VAL A 219 -6.74 0.94 15.11
C VAL A 219 -5.36 0.30 15.03
N SER A 220 -5.30 -1.00 14.75
CA SER A 220 -4.02 -1.63 14.45
C SER A 220 -3.50 -1.17 13.09
N GLU A 221 -2.18 -1.12 12.90
CA GLU A 221 -1.58 -0.81 11.59
C GLU A 221 -2.07 -1.75 10.47
N PRO A 222 -2.19 -3.10 10.68
CA PRO A 222 -2.80 -3.98 9.68
C PRO A 222 -4.23 -3.60 9.32
N THR A 223 -5.04 -3.17 10.29
CA THR A 223 -6.42 -2.72 10.03
C THR A 223 -6.43 -1.46 9.18
N LEU A 224 -5.59 -0.46 9.50
CA LEU A 224 -5.51 0.77 8.72
C LEU A 224 -5.04 0.49 7.28
N MET A 225 -4.03 -0.37 7.11
CA MET A 225 -3.56 -0.78 5.79
C MET A 225 -4.65 -1.54 4.99
N ALA A 226 -5.45 -2.38 5.65
CA ALA A 226 -6.57 -3.05 5.00
C ALA A 226 -7.63 -2.03 4.53
N VAL A 227 -7.93 -1.02 5.34
CA VAL A 227 -8.84 0.09 4.97
C VAL A 227 -8.29 0.85 3.76
N ASP A 228 -7.02 1.26 3.80
CA ASP A 228 -6.38 1.96 2.67
C ASP A 228 -6.39 1.12 1.40
N GLY A 229 -6.04 -0.17 1.51
CA GLY A 229 -6.10 -1.11 0.40
C GLY A 229 -7.51 -1.21 -0.19
N LEU A 230 -8.54 -1.32 0.64
CA LEU A 230 -9.94 -1.36 0.20
C LEU A 230 -10.36 -0.06 -0.49
N VAL A 231 -10.07 1.10 0.10
CA VAL A 231 -10.38 2.40 -0.51
C VAL A 231 -9.64 2.58 -1.84
N THR A 232 -8.38 2.14 -1.91
CA THR A 232 -7.54 2.16 -3.11
C THR A 232 -8.16 1.30 -4.22
N VAL A 233 -8.42 0.01 -3.99
CA VAL A 233 -8.93 -0.86 -5.06
C VAL A 233 -10.35 -0.51 -5.48
N THR A 234 -11.17 0.02 -4.57
CA THR A 234 -12.54 0.43 -4.89
C THR A 234 -12.54 1.75 -5.66
N LEU A 235 -12.06 2.83 -5.04
CA LEU A 235 -12.18 4.19 -5.55
C LEU A 235 -11.13 4.51 -6.62
N LEU A 236 -9.84 4.51 -6.27
CA LEU A 236 -8.73 4.76 -7.20
C LEU A 236 -8.75 3.72 -8.34
N GLY A 237 -8.98 2.45 -8.00
CA GLY A 237 -9.06 1.36 -8.96
C GLY A 237 -10.18 1.53 -9.98
N SER A 238 -11.28 2.22 -9.64
CA SER A 238 -12.35 2.51 -10.62
C SER A 238 -11.88 3.41 -11.76
N ILE A 239 -11.05 4.41 -11.45
CA ILE A 239 -10.52 5.35 -12.44
C ILE A 239 -9.41 4.67 -13.24
N LEU A 240 -8.53 3.92 -12.56
CA LEU A 240 -7.46 3.19 -13.23
C LEU A 240 -7.98 2.15 -14.22
N VAL A 241 -9.06 1.43 -13.87
CA VAL A 241 -9.72 0.48 -14.78
C VAL A 241 -10.31 1.19 -15.99
N PHE A 242 -10.95 2.35 -15.81
CA PHE A 242 -11.48 3.16 -16.91
C PHE A 242 -10.37 3.64 -17.86
N GLU A 243 -9.29 4.21 -17.31
CA GLU A 243 -8.14 4.70 -18.08
C GLU A 243 -7.41 3.54 -18.80
N ALA A 244 -7.32 2.37 -18.18
CA ALA A 244 -6.76 1.17 -18.81
C ALA A 244 -7.64 0.70 -19.98
N ALA A 245 -8.96 0.61 -19.79
CA ALA A 245 -9.88 0.24 -20.86
C ALA A 245 -9.78 1.21 -22.05
N GLY A 246 -9.72 2.53 -21.79
CA GLY A 246 -9.50 3.53 -22.82
C GLY A 246 -8.18 3.37 -23.56
N ALA A 247 -7.08 3.15 -22.82
CA ALA A 247 -5.76 2.99 -23.40
C ALA A 247 -5.58 1.72 -24.26
N PHE A 248 -6.24 0.62 -23.89
CA PHE A 248 -6.08 -0.68 -24.57
C PHE A 248 -7.14 -0.97 -25.64
N VAL A 249 -8.38 -0.51 -25.46
CA VAL A 249 -9.50 -0.80 -26.37
C VAL A 249 -9.84 0.39 -27.28
N GLY A 250 -9.35 1.59 -26.96
CA GLY A 250 -9.60 2.81 -27.73
C GLY A 250 -11.08 3.20 -27.72
N ASP A 251 -11.66 3.37 -26.54
CA ASP A 251 -13.09 3.72 -26.39
C ASP A 251 -13.36 5.17 -26.86
N PRO A 252 -14.23 5.43 -27.85
CA PRO A 252 -14.49 6.78 -28.35
C PRO A 252 -15.26 7.64 -27.34
N SER A 253 -15.88 7.03 -26.32
CA SER A 253 -16.57 7.76 -25.25
C SER A 253 -15.61 8.46 -24.29
N HIS A 254 -14.29 8.24 -24.41
CA HIS A 254 -13.25 8.89 -23.60
C HIS A 254 -13.26 10.42 -23.68
N ASP A 255 -13.73 11.00 -24.78
CA ASP A 255 -13.54 12.44 -25.03
C ASP A 255 -14.50 13.36 -24.27
N THR A 256 -15.54 12.86 -23.60
CA THR A 256 -16.63 13.76 -23.14
C THR A 256 -17.14 13.58 -21.72
N THR A 257 -16.80 12.52 -21.00
CA THR A 257 -17.47 12.24 -19.72
C THR A 257 -16.48 12.10 -18.58
N ILE A 258 -16.54 13.11 -17.70
CA ILE A 258 -16.30 12.94 -16.28
C ILE A 258 -16.98 11.65 -15.82
N LEU A 259 -16.26 10.75 -15.14
CA LEU A 259 -16.84 9.48 -14.71
C LEU A 259 -18.06 9.71 -13.82
N GLU A 260 -19.23 9.38 -14.34
CA GLU A 260 -20.46 9.37 -13.58
C GLU A 260 -20.45 8.19 -12.59
N TRP A 261 -21.35 8.25 -11.61
CA TRP A 261 -21.62 7.12 -10.71
C TRP A 261 -22.61 6.16 -11.38
N ASP A 262 -22.20 5.59 -12.50
CA ASP A 262 -23.01 4.62 -13.22
C ASP A 262 -22.99 3.25 -12.54
N LEU A 263 -24.00 2.44 -12.85
CA LEU A 263 -24.13 1.10 -12.28
C LEU A 263 -22.93 0.19 -12.61
N PRO A 264 -22.40 0.14 -13.86
CA PRO A 264 -21.21 -0.66 -14.16
C PRO A 264 -20.00 -0.30 -13.30
N ARG A 265 -19.75 0.99 -13.07
CA ARG A 265 -18.65 1.45 -12.21
C ARG A 265 -18.84 1.02 -10.77
N VAL A 266 -20.03 1.24 -10.21
CA VAL A 266 -20.36 0.84 -8.83
C VAL A 266 -20.23 -0.67 -8.64
N LEU A 267 -20.71 -1.47 -9.60
CA LEU A 267 -20.54 -2.93 -9.56
C LEU A 267 -19.07 -3.33 -9.62
N GLY A 268 -18.26 -2.67 -10.46
CA GLY A 268 -16.81 -2.89 -10.49
C GLY A 268 -16.11 -2.50 -9.19
N MET A 269 -16.54 -1.42 -8.53
CA MET A 269 -16.04 -1.05 -7.20
C MET A 269 -16.37 -2.15 -6.18
N ALA A 270 -17.62 -2.61 -6.14
CA ALA A 270 -18.05 -3.67 -5.24
C ALA A 270 -17.30 -4.99 -5.48
N GLU A 271 -17.13 -5.38 -6.75
CA GLU A 271 -16.37 -6.58 -7.16
C GLU A 271 -14.94 -6.58 -6.59
N ARG A 272 -14.21 -5.47 -6.77
CA ARG A 272 -12.84 -5.31 -6.24
C ARG A 272 -12.80 -5.25 -4.71
N GLY A 273 -13.74 -4.52 -4.10
CA GLY A 273 -13.84 -4.41 -2.65
C GLY A 273 -14.10 -5.76 -1.99
N VAL A 274 -15.05 -6.53 -2.52
CA VAL A 274 -15.35 -7.89 -2.05
C VAL A 274 -14.15 -8.83 -2.27
N ALA A 275 -13.49 -8.77 -3.42
CA ALA A 275 -12.31 -9.59 -3.71
C ALA A 275 -11.18 -9.38 -2.68
N LEU A 276 -10.82 -8.12 -2.44
CA LEU A 276 -9.77 -7.81 -1.46
C LEU A 276 -10.21 -8.13 -0.02
N ALA A 277 -11.46 -7.83 0.35
CA ALA A 277 -11.97 -8.14 1.68
C ALA A 277 -11.98 -9.65 1.96
N LEU A 278 -12.43 -10.48 1.01
CA LEU A 278 -12.37 -11.93 1.14
C LEU A 278 -10.93 -12.42 1.24
N ALA A 279 -10.01 -11.87 0.45
CA ALA A 279 -8.61 -12.25 0.49
C ALA A 279 -7.97 -11.98 1.88
N ILE A 280 -8.29 -10.84 2.49
CA ILE A 280 -7.75 -10.43 3.80
C ILE A 280 -8.40 -11.19 4.96
N TYR A 281 -9.73 -11.30 4.99
CA TYR A 281 -10.47 -11.73 6.17
C TYR A 281 -10.91 -13.19 6.15
N ALA A 282 -11.12 -13.80 4.98
CA ALA A 282 -11.57 -15.19 4.91
C ALA A 282 -10.57 -16.19 5.49
N PRO A 283 -9.23 -16.05 5.35
CA PRO A 283 -8.29 -17.02 5.92
C PRO A 283 -8.44 -17.25 7.43
N ALA A 284 -8.86 -16.23 8.19
CA ALA A 284 -9.11 -16.35 9.63
C ALA A 284 -10.33 -17.25 9.96
N ALA A 285 -11.28 -17.40 9.04
CA ALA A 285 -12.49 -18.19 9.23
C ALA A 285 -12.31 -19.69 8.91
N PHE A 286 -11.20 -20.08 8.26
CA PHE A 286 -10.95 -21.45 7.82
C PHE A 286 -9.64 -22.02 8.40
N PRO A 287 -9.56 -22.23 9.73
CA PRO A 287 -8.41 -22.84 10.37
C PRO A 287 -8.24 -24.29 9.88
N GLY A 288 -7.29 -24.53 8.99
CA GLY A 288 -7.01 -25.85 8.41
C GLY A 288 -6.88 -25.85 6.88
N ALA A 289 -7.39 -24.83 6.20
CA ALA A 289 -7.05 -24.59 4.81
C ALA A 289 -5.70 -23.87 4.72
N THR A 290 -4.97 -24.05 3.61
CA THR A 290 -3.78 -23.23 3.37
C THR A 290 -4.23 -21.79 3.17
N VAL A 291 -3.72 -20.86 3.99
CA VAL A 291 -4.05 -19.41 3.94
C VAL A 291 -3.96 -18.88 2.51
N ALA A 292 -2.92 -19.30 1.78
CA ALA A 292 -2.71 -18.93 0.38
C ALA A 292 -3.86 -19.37 -0.55
N LEU A 293 -4.42 -20.57 -0.36
CA LEU A 293 -5.52 -21.07 -1.19
C LEU A 293 -6.82 -20.29 -0.91
N VAL A 294 -7.14 -20.06 0.37
CA VAL A 294 -8.34 -19.29 0.74
C VAL A 294 -8.26 -17.87 0.18
N ALA A 295 -7.11 -17.23 0.31
CA ALA A 295 -6.89 -15.90 -0.25
C ALA A 295 -6.98 -15.87 -1.78
N ALA A 296 -6.37 -16.85 -2.48
CA ALA A 296 -6.45 -16.95 -3.94
C ALA A 296 -7.90 -17.13 -4.42
N ILE A 297 -8.69 -17.98 -3.74
CA ILE A 297 -10.11 -18.15 -4.03
C ILE A 297 -10.86 -16.83 -3.79
N GLY A 298 -10.60 -16.16 -2.66
CA GLY A 298 -11.21 -14.86 -2.33
C GLY A 298 -10.93 -13.77 -3.37
N LEU A 299 -9.71 -13.72 -3.90
CA LEU A 299 -9.33 -12.76 -4.96
C LEU A 299 -10.02 -13.04 -6.29
N VAL A 300 -10.19 -14.30 -6.68
CA VAL A 300 -10.68 -14.67 -8.01
C VAL A 300 -12.21 -14.77 -8.07
N MET A 301 -12.85 -15.31 -7.03
CA MET A 301 -14.29 -15.62 -7.03
C MET A 301 -15.18 -14.44 -7.44
N PRO A 302 -14.99 -13.22 -6.91
CA PRO A 302 -15.85 -12.08 -7.27
C PRO A 302 -15.80 -11.69 -8.74
N PHE A 303 -14.71 -11.98 -9.45
CA PHE A 303 -14.56 -11.68 -10.89
C PHE A 303 -15.12 -12.77 -11.82
N VAL A 304 -15.44 -13.96 -11.29
CA VAL A 304 -15.96 -15.09 -12.09
C VAL A 304 -17.22 -14.71 -12.89
N PRO A 305 -18.23 -14.03 -12.31
CA PRO A 305 -19.42 -13.64 -13.07
C PRO A 305 -19.10 -12.75 -14.27
N ARG A 306 -18.18 -11.78 -14.11
CA ARG A 306 -17.72 -10.92 -15.21
C ARG A 306 -17.04 -11.73 -16.30
N PHE A 307 -16.06 -12.58 -15.96
CA PHE A 307 -15.36 -13.38 -16.97
C PHE A 307 -16.28 -14.38 -17.69
N ALA A 308 -17.23 -14.98 -16.97
CA ALA A 308 -18.25 -15.84 -17.56
C ALA A 308 -19.15 -15.05 -18.51
N TYR A 309 -19.62 -13.86 -18.10
CA TYR A 309 -20.40 -12.98 -18.97
C TYR A 309 -19.64 -12.58 -20.22
N THR A 310 -18.36 -12.21 -20.08
CA THR A 310 -17.46 -11.85 -21.19
C THR A 310 -17.30 -12.99 -22.19
N ALA A 311 -17.22 -14.23 -21.75
CA ALA A 311 -17.13 -15.40 -22.62
C ALA A 311 -18.39 -15.60 -23.50
N THR A 312 -19.54 -15.07 -23.10
CA THR A 312 -20.80 -15.14 -23.89
C THR A 312 -20.97 -14.00 -24.90
N ARG A 313 -20.13 -12.95 -24.82
CA ARG A 313 -20.25 -11.77 -25.69
C ARG A 313 -19.79 -12.08 -27.11
N LYS A 314 -20.62 -11.74 -28.10
CA LYS A 314 -20.31 -11.87 -29.53
C LYS A 314 -19.55 -10.66 -30.07
N ASP A 315 -19.84 -9.46 -29.55
CA ASP A 315 -19.11 -8.25 -29.92
C ASP A 315 -17.68 -8.33 -29.38
N SER A 316 -16.70 -8.34 -30.29
CA SER A 316 -15.29 -8.46 -29.94
C SER A 316 -14.81 -7.26 -29.11
N ARG A 317 -15.34 -6.07 -29.36
CA ARG A 317 -14.92 -4.84 -28.67
C ARG A 317 -15.47 -4.78 -27.25
N GLU A 318 -16.76 -5.10 -27.07
CA GLU A 318 -17.37 -5.24 -25.74
C GLU A 318 -16.63 -6.31 -24.92
N ARG A 319 -16.32 -7.45 -25.56
CA ARG A 319 -15.57 -8.54 -24.95
C ARG A 319 -14.18 -8.11 -24.51
N GLU A 320 -13.41 -7.44 -25.37
CA GLU A 320 -12.09 -6.91 -25.05
C GLU A 320 -12.12 -5.93 -23.88
N ARG A 321 -13.09 -5.00 -23.87
CA ARG A 321 -13.30 -4.07 -22.76
C ARG A 321 -13.52 -4.79 -21.44
N LEU A 322 -14.46 -5.73 -21.39
CA LEU A 322 -14.75 -6.46 -20.16
C LEU A 322 -13.57 -7.31 -19.68
N LEU A 323 -12.77 -7.87 -20.61
CA LEU A 323 -11.52 -8.57 -20.29
C LEU A 323 -10.50 -7.63 -19.66
N VAL A 324 -10.26 -6.46 -20.25
CA VAL A 324 -9.32 -5.46 -19.72
C VAL A 324 -9.78 -4.99 -18.34
N GLU A 325 -11.06 -4.64 -18.18
CA GLU A 325 -11.59 -4.18 -16.90
C GLU A 325 -11.46 -5.24 -15.80
N GLY A 326 -11.81 -6.49 -16.10
CA GLY A 326 -11.67 -7.60 -15.16
C GLY A 326 -10.21 -7.93 -14.82
N ALA A 327 -9.34 -7.99 -15.83
CA ALA A 327 -7.92 -8.31 -15.63
C ALA A 327 -7.18 -7.21 -14.85
N THR A 328 -7.41 -5.93 -15.18
CA THR A 328 -6.85 -4.81 -14.42
C THR A 328 -7.38 -4.79 -12.99
N GLY A 329 -8.69 -4.99 -12.79
CA GLY A 329 -9.28 -5.05 -11.45
C GLY A 329 -8.70 -6.18 -10.59
N LEU A 330 -8.56 -7.38 -11.14
CA LEU A 330 -7.95 -8.52 -10.46
C LEU A 330 -6.48 -8.25 -10.12
N ALA A 331 -5.70 -7.72 -11.06
CA ALA A 331 -4.29 -7.38 -10.84
C ALA A 331 -4.12 -6.37 -9.68
N LEU A 332 -4.99 -5.36 -9.60
CA LEU A 332 -4.97 -4.41 -8.48
C LEU A 332 -5.24 -5.07 -7.14
N CYS A 333 -6.21 -5.99 -7.08
CA CYS A 333 -6.52 -6.72 -5.85
C CYS A 333 -5.36 -7.63 -5.42
N VAL A 334 -4.71 -8.31 -6.37
CA VAL A 334 -3.52 -9.13 -6.11
C VAL A 334 -2.39 -8.27 -5.56
N LEU A 335 -2.07 -7.14 -6.19
CA LEU A 335 -1.01 -6.23 -5.74
C LEU A 335 -1.29 -5.67 -4.34
N ALA A 336 -2.52 -5.22 -4.07
CA ALA A 336 -2.91 -4.71 -2.75
C ALA A 336 -2.82 -5.81 -1.68
N TYR A 337 -3.27 -7.02 -1.98
CA TYR A 337 -3.16 -8.16 -1.06
C TYR A 337 -1.70 -8.56 -0.81
N SER A 338 -0.85 -8.56 -1.85
CA SER A 338 0.59 -8.85 -1.69
C SER A 338 1.28 -7.80 -0.81
N ALA A 339 0.98 -6.51 -1.00
CA ALA A 339 1.50 -5.45 -0.15
C ALA A 339 1.04 -5.63 1.31
N TYR A 340 -0.25 -5.95 1.51
CA TYR A 340 -0.80 -6.25 2.82
C TYR A 340 -0.07 -7.40 3.52
N VAL A 341 0.09 -8.54 2.83
CA VAL A 341 0.79 -9.71 3.37
C VAL A 341 2.24 -9.37 3.69
N MET A 342 2.96 -8.67 2.79
CA MET A 342 4.36 -8.31 3.00
C MET A 342 4.54 -7.49 4.29
N VAL A 343 3.69 -6.49 4.52
CA VAL A 343 3.80 -5.65 5.72
C VAL A 343 3.39 -6.43 6.96
N VAL A 344 2.30 -7.19 6.92
CA VAL A 344 1.86 -8.00 8.09
C VAL A 344 2.92 -9.05 8.48
N THR A 345 3.56 -9.71 7.52
CA THR A 345 4.60 -10.70 7.82
C THR A 345 5.88 -10.06 8.34
N VAL A 346 6.27 -8.89 7.82
CA VAL A 346 7.45 -8.15 8.29
C VAL A 346 7.22 -7.55 9.67
N SER A 347 6.02 -7.05 9.98
CA SER A 347 5.71 -6.48 11.29
C SER A 347 5.42 -7.53 12.37
N GLY A 348 5.12 -8.77 11.98
CA GLY A 348 4.80 -9.87 12.90
C GLY A 348 5.96 -10.81 13.25
N ALA A 349 7.14 -10.62 12.67
CA ALA A 349 8.36 -11.42 12.90
C ALA A 349 9.37 -10.67 13.78
#